data_AF-A0A2S6WB17-F1
#
_entry.id   AF-A0A2S6WB17-F1
#
_cell.length_a   1.000
_cell.length_b   1.000
_cell.length_c   1.000
_cell.angle_alpha   90.00
_cell.angle_beta   90.00
_cell.angle_gamma   90.00
#
_symmetry.space_group_name_H-M   'P 1'
#
loop_
_entity.id
_entity.type
_entity.pdbx_description
1 polymer ?
#
loop_
_entity_poly.entity_id
_entity_poly.type
_entity_poly.pdbx_seq_one_letter_code
_entity_poly.pdbx_strand_id
1 'polypeptide(L)'
;MKELAGRLTALDPDAGAAVRVIAYFDRLAESRAGVEALVRGAAVLAGCPARLVDPERRVHVRVEADGTRRDGETPPDPAWPCARLSPDSAAVLWLERGAGDAGPRGTAAKGLEAGNARPVPENADARHVAVAPSVVDAVILERAAGAVRLVLDRTRGRAPADDPALVETLLDATAPEQARLLAARRLGLDLAAHARALAPLNGRPRVIPAGAVAVPQAAGHPSAEGTDRPGTGLTGPAAVRTTPGPGDGVEELPLPARPATPAQTAPRPATPVPTAPRPGTGSTASPAGVHPTPAHLRPTSATLHPAPPDPRLPAGRLGVGPAVPVLELPRSWAGARTALRFTAEDTPQDPGPSVVHADELGGIALLADLVAPGSEPPEDVRALESAAATAPWLPATLHAVASTSSLRAAAAEINVHHSTLQERLAHAEHLLGWPVRTPQGRLRLQLALTMRRLARP
;
A
#
# COMPACT_ATOMS: atom_id res chain seq x y z
N MET A 1 -33.21 26.83 30.54
CA MET A 1 -33.65 26.22 29.25
C MET A 1 -35.10 26.55 28.88
N LYS A 2 -36.14 25.96 29.52
CA LYS A 2 -37.55 26.14 29.08
C LYS A 2 -38.00 27.60 28.92
N GLU A 3 -37.70 28.44 29.90
CA GLU A 3 -38.03 29.88 29.91
C GLU A 3 -37.32 30.66 28.79
N LEU A 4 -36.08 30.28 28.47
CA LEU A 4 -35.26 30.88 27.43
C LEU A 4 -35.77 30.53 26.03
N ALA A 5 -36.17 29.26 25.82
CA ALA A 5 -36.81 28.81 24.57
C ALA A 5 -38.19 29.47 24.35
N GLY A 6 -38.95 29.71 25.41
CA GLY A 6 -40.24 30.44 25.34
C GLY A 6 -40.04 31.89 24.88
N ARG A 7 -39.09 32.61 25.48
CA ARG A 7 -38.77 33.99 25.10
C ARG A 7 -38.17 34.11 23.70
N LEU A 8 -37.35 33.14 23.26
CA LEU A 8 -36.84 33.09 21.88
C LEU A 8 -37.95 32.80 20.86
N THR A 9 -38.89 31.89 21.14
CA THR A 9 -39.99 31.58 20.19
C THR A 9 -40.89 32.78 19.89
N ALA A 10 -40.98 33.75 20.81
CA ALA A 10 -41.71 35.00 20.61
C ALA A 10 -40.95 36.06 19.78
N LEU A 11 -39.65 35.86 19.54
CA LEU A 11 -38.78 36.72 18.74
C LEU A 11 -38.46 36.10 17.37
N ASP A 12 -38.18 34.80 17.35
CA ASP A 12 -37.88 33.98 16.18
C ASP A 12 -38.41 32.55 16.43
N PRO A 13 -39.43 32.09 15.69
CA PRO A 13 -40.01 30.76 15.88
C PRO A 13 -39.05 29.62 15.47
N ASP A 14 -38.13 29.86 14.53
CA ASP A 14 -37.17 28.88 14.03
C ASP A 14 -35.99 28.73 14.98
N ALA A 15 -35.47 29.84 15.52
CA ALA A 15 -34.51 29.79 16.63
C ALA A 15 -35.12 29.11 17.87
N GLY A 16 -36.39 29.41 18.18
CA GLY A 16 -37.15 28.71 19.21
C GLY A 16 -37.29 27.21 18.96
N ALA A 17 -37.45 26.79 17.69
CA ALA A 17 -37.48 25.39 17.30
C ALA A 17 -36.11 24.71 17.41
N ALA A 18 -35.03 25.35 16.93
CA ALA A 18 -33.67 24.86 17.05
C ALA A 18 -33.26 24.58 18.50
N VAL A 19 -33.57 25.49 19.44
CA VAL A 19 -33.29 25.28 20.87
C VAL A 19 -34.08 24.08 21.45
N ARG A 20 -35.32 23.83 20.97
CA ARG A 20 -36.09 22.63 21.36
C ARG A 20 -35.49 21.35 20.81
N VAL A 21 -34.96 21.36 19.59
CA VAL A 21 -34.27 20.22 18.96
C VAL A 21 -33.00 19.86 19.73
N ILE A 22 -32.15 20.85 20.04
CA ILE A 22 -30.94 20.67 20.86
C ILE A 22 -31.32 20.03 22.20
N ALA A 23 -32.25 20.65 22.94
CA ALA A 23 -32.72 20.14 24.23
C ALA A 23 -33.47 18.80 24.17
N TYR A 24 -33.82 18.30 22.99
CA TYR A 24 -34.39 16.96 22.80
C TYR A 24 -33.30 15.92 22.61
N PHE A 25 -32.35 16.17 21.71
CA PHE A 25 -31.22 15.25 21.47
C PHE A 25 -30.26 15.16 22.66
N ASP A 26 -30.02 16.26 23.38
CA ASP A 26 -29.23 16.24 24.63
C ASP A 26 -29.83 15.25 25.64
N ARG A 27 -31.16 15.29 25.86
CA ARG A 27 -31.87 14.36 26.75
C ARG A 27 -31.83 12.91 26.25
N LEU A 28 -31.87 12.66 24.94
CA LEU A 28 -31.70 11.31 24.39
C LEU A 28 -30.26 10.79 24.58
N ALA A 29 -29.25 11.65 24.45
CA ALA A 29 -27.85 11.30 24.68
C ALA A 29 -27.56 11.03 26.17
N GLU A 30 -28.10 11.85 27.08
CA GLU A 30 -28.04 11.69 28.54
C GLU A 30 -28.70 10.37 29.00
N SER A 31 -29.92 10.09 28.51
CA SER A 31 -30.67 8.85 28.82
C SER A 31 -30.13 7.60 28.12
N ARG A 32 -29.03 7.72 27.34
CA ARG A 32 -28.38 6.64 26.60
C ARG A 32 -29.32 5.92 25.62
N ALA A 33 -30.20 6.66 24.96
CA ALA A 33 -31.10 6.13 23.95
C ALA A 33 -30.34 5.39 22.83
N GLY A 34 -30.89 4.29 22.33
CA GLY A 34 -30.29 3.53 21.24
C GLY A 34 -30.31 4.27 19.90
N VAL A 35 -29.47 3.82 18.95
CA VAL A 35 -29.34 4.42 17.61
C VAL A 35 -30.70 4.60 16.91
N GLU A 36 -31.58 3.61 16.98
CA GLU A 36 -32.91 3.69 16.37
C GLU A 36 -33.78 4.80 16.99
N ALA A 37 -33.69 5.02 18.30
CA ALA A 37 -34.44 6.08 18.97
C ALA A 37 -33.95 7.49 18.58
N LEU A 38 -32.67 7.64 18.25
CA LEU A 38 -32.09 8.88 17.74
C LEU A 38 -32.51 9.15 16.28
N VAL A 39 -32.47 8.13 15.41
CA VAL A 39 -32.97 8.25 14.02
C VAL A 39 -34.49 8.52 14.01
N ARG A 40 -35.25 7.87 14.90
CA ARG A 40 -36.68 8.14 15.11
C ARG A 40 -36.92 9.58 15.58
N GLY A 41 -36.09 10.09 16.49
CA GLY A 41 -36.10 11.48 16.91
C GLY A 41 -35.92 12.45 15.73
N ALA A 42 -34.98 12.15 14.82
CA ALA A 42 -34.76 12.95 13.62
C ALA A 42 -35.98 12.93 12.68
N ALA A 43 -36.53 11.75 12.38
CA ALA A 43 -37.69 11.59 11.50
C ALA A 43 -38.93 12.36 12.03
N VAL A 44 -39.26 12.17 13.32
CA VAL A 44 -40.44 12.79 13.95
C VAL A 44 -40.29 14.31 14.07
N LEU A 45 -39.09 14.83 14.37
CA LEU A 45 -38.87 16.29 14.45
C LEU A 45 -38.85 16.96 13.08
N ALA A 46 -38.32 16.28 12.06
CA ALA A 46 -38.26 16.78 10.68
C ALA A 46 -39.60 16.58 9.92
N GLY A 47 -40.48 15.71 10.40
CA GLY A 47 -41.75 15.38 9.75
C GLY A 47 -41.60 14.62 8.43
N CYS A 48 -40.44 13.98 8.22
CA CYS A 48 -40.10 13.21 7.02
C CYS A 48 -39.31 11.95 7.42
N PRO A 49 -39.16 10.94 6.54
CA PRO A 49 -38.36 9.77 6.88
C PRO A 49 -36.90 10.14 7.11
N ALA A 50 -36.26 9.54 8.11
CA ALA A 50 -34.83 9.67 8.35
C ALA A 50 -34.13 8.33 8.15
N ARG A 51 -32.96 8.35 7.49
CA ARG A 51 -32.18 7.16 7.19
C ARG A 51 -30.74 7.32 7.66
N LEU A 52 -30.24 6.37 8.44
CA LEU A 52 -28.85 6.19 8.77
C LEU A 52 -28.28 5.01 7.96
N VAL A 53 -27.16 5.22 7.27
CA VAL A 53 -26.33 4.14 6.72
C VAL A 53 -24.90 4.31 7.20
N ASP A 54 -24.36 3.26 7.80
CA ASP A 54 -22.96 3.10 8.15
C ASP A 54 -22.46 1.78 7.53
N PRO A 55 -21.76 1.83 6.38
CA PRO A 55 -21.28 0.62 5.70
C PRO A 55 -20.14 -0.06 6.46
N GLU A 56 -19.36 0.68 7.26
CA GLU A 56 -18.25 0.15 8.07
C GLU A 56 -18.76 -0.69 9.26
N ARG A 57 -19.95 -0.34 9.77
CA ARG A 57 -20.62 -1.04 10.89
C ARG A 57 -21.78 -1.91 10.46
N ARG A 58 -22.12 -1.93 9.16
CA ARG A 58 -23.32 -2.58 8.57
C ARG A 58 -24.62 -2.14 9.27
N VAL A 59 -24.69 -0.88 9.71
CA VAL A 59 -25.90 -0.33 10.35
C VAL A 59 -26.71 0.37 9.27
N HIS A 60 -27.89 -0.17 8.99
CA HIS A 60 -28.89 0.43 8.12
C HIS A 60 -30.17 0.60 8.95
N VAL A 61 -30.59 1.84 9.18
CA VAL A 61 -31.79 2.17 9.95
C VAL A 61 -32.55 3.25 9.21
N ARG A 62 -33.76 2.93 8.73
CA ARG A 62 -34.68 3.90 8.13
C ARG A 62 -35.95 3.94 8.98
N VAL A 63 -36.37 5.15 9.33
CA VAL A 63 -37.55 5.42 10.16
C VAL A 63 -38.43 6.42 9.43
N GLU A 64 -39.70 6.08 9.26
CA GLU A 64 -40.69 6.94 8.61
C GLU A 64 -41.10 8.11 9.52
N ALA A 65 -41.80 9.11 8.97
CA ALA A 65 -42.20 10.33 9.70
C ALA A 65 -43.10 10.06 10.93
N ASP A 66 -43.83 8.94 10.94
CA ASP A 66 -44.64 8.46 12.08
C ASP A 66 -43.82 7.80 13.20
N GLY A 67 -42.50 7.66 13.00
CA GLY A 67 -41.58 7.01 13.92
C GLY A 67 -41.51 5.47 13.77
N THR A 68 -42.20 4.88 12.79
CA THR A 68 -42.10 3.44 12.49
C THR A 68 -40.83 3.12 11.73
N ARG A 69 -40.13 2.06 12.14
CA ARG A 69 -38.96 1.56 11.41
C ARG A 69 -39.41 0.78 10.18
N ARG A 70 -38.75 1.01 9.05
CA ARG A 70 -38.81 0.14 7.87
C ARG A 70 -37.42 -0.17 7.40
N ASP A 71 -37.10 -1.44 7.21
CA ASP A 71 -35.88 -1.83 6.51
C ASP A 71 -36.12 -1.68 5.00
N GLY A 72 -35.22 -1.00 4.29
CA GLY A 72 -35.37 -0.67 2.87
C GLY A 72 -34.02 -0.64 2.15
N GLU A 73 -33.88 -1.48 1.13
CA GLU A 73 -32.63 -1.66 0.37
C GLU A 73 -32.39 -0.61 -0.73
N THR A 74 -33.39 0.21 -1.06
CA THR A 74 -33.27 1.25 -2.09
C THR A 74 -32.11 2.20 -1.75
N PRO A 75 -31.17 2.50 -2.67
CA PRO A 75 -30.08 3.44 -2.39
C PRO A 75 -30.63 4.85 -2.05
N PRO A 76 -29.97 5.60 -1.15
CA PRO A 76 -30.38 6.96 -0.80
C PRO A 76 -30.12 7.92 -1.97
N ASP A 77 -31.02 8.88 -2.18
CA ASP A 77 -30.86 9.94 -3.18
C ASP A 77 -29.77 10.93 -2.72
N PRO A 78 -28.74 11.22 -3.53
CA PRO A 78 -27.71 12.21 -3.19
C PRO A 78 -28.24 13.65 -3.07
N ALA A 79 -29.45 13.96 -3.56
CA ALA A 79 -30.07 15.28 -3.42
C ALA A 79 -30.71 15.53 -2.05
N TRP A 80 -30.85 14.51 -1.20
CA TRP A 80 -31.47 14.64 0.12
C TRP A 80 -30.57 15.34 1.14
N PRO A 81 -31.11 16.23 2.01
CA PRO A 81 -30.36 16.82 3.11
C PRO A 81 -29.70 15.75 3.99
N CYS A 82 -28.41 15.88 4.25
CA CYS A 82 -27.65 14.89 5.00
C CYS A 82 -26.56 15.48 5.90
N ALA A 83 -26.12 14.70 6.88
CA ALA A 83 -24.94 14.97 7.70
C ALA A 83 -24.11 13.70 7.90
N ARG A 84 -22.79 13.84 7.75
CA ARG A 84 -21.82 12.78 8.08
C ARG A 84 -21.64 12.73 9.60
N LEU A 85 -21.54 11.54 10.18
CA LEU A 85 -21.34 11.37 11.63
C LEU A 85 -19.93 11.78 12.09
N SER A 86 -18.96 11.70 11.17
CA SER A 86 -17.59 12.18 11.33
C SER A 86 -17.07 12.61 9.95
N PRO A 87 -16.19 13.62 9.83
CA PRO A 87 -15.59 14.01 8.54
C PRO A 87 -14.96 12.83 7.80
N ASP A 88 -14.29 11.93 8.53
CA ASP A 88 -13.51 10.82 7.95
C ASP A 88 -14.34 9.53 7.74
N SER A 89 -15.57 9.44 8.25
CA SER A 89 -16.37 8.20 8.18
C SER A 89 -17.32 8.20 6.98
N ALA A 90 -17.56 7.01 6.43
CA ALA A 90 -18.60 6.77 5.43
C ALA A 90 -20.03 6.73 6.01
N ALA A 91 -20.19 6.87 7.33
CA ALA A 91 -21.49 6.89 7.99
C ALA A 91 -22.21 8.23 7.82
N VAL A 92 -23.44 8.18 7.28
CA VAL A 92 -24.26 9.35 6.94
C VAL A 92 -25.71 9.18 7.41
N LEU A 93 -26.29 10.27 7.89
CA LEU A 93 -27.71 10.42 8.21
C LEU A 93 -28.35 11.33 7.15
N TRP A 94 -29.41 10.86 6.49
CA TRP A 94 -30.22 11.61 5.52
C TRP A 94 -31.62 11.88 6.07
N LEU A 95 -32.24 12.97 5.61
CA LEU A 95 -33.67 13.23 5.69
C LEU A 95 -34.28 13.05 4.29
N GLU A 96 -35.18 12.10 4.10
CA GLU A 96 -35.79 11.75 2.82
C GLU A 96 -36.87 12.77 2.41
N ARG A 97 -36.43 14.00 2.11
CA ARG A 97 -37.29 15.08 1.59
C ARG A 97 -37.11 15.16 0.07
N GLY A 98 -38.18 14.90 -0.66
CA GLY A 98 -38.31 15.46 -2.02
C GLY A 98 -38.34 17.00 -1.94
N ALA A 99 -37.90 17.67 -3.00
CA ALA A 99 -37.79 19.15 -3.05
C ALA A 99 -39.14 19.89 -3.13
N GLY A 100 -40.22 19.35 -2.55
CA GLY A 100 -41.59 19.80 -2.83
C GLY A 100 -42.66 19.46 -1.78
N ASP A 101 -42.31 19.21 -0.50
CA ASP A 101 -43.33 19.01 0.55
C ASP A 101 -42.99 19.74 1.87
N ALA A 102 -42.92 21.07 1.78
CA ALA A 102 -42.83 21.99 2.91
C ALA A 102 -43.96 23.03 2.83
N GLY A 103 -45.21 22.55 2.84
CA GLY A 103 -46.38 23.40 3.03
C GLY A 103 -46.37 24.09 4.42
N PRO A 104 -46.98 25.28 4.56
CA PRO A 104 -46.98 26.00 5.83
C PRO A 104 -47.69 25.21 6.92
N ARG A 105 -47.17 25.25 8.15
CA ARG A 105 -47.78 24.64 9.35
C ARG A 105 -49.07 25.39 9.74
N GLY A 106 -50.13 25.16 8.99
CA GLY A 106 -51.46 25.71 9.23
C GLY A 106 -52.16 25.00 10.38
N THR A 107 -52.46 25.75 11.43
CA THR A 107 -53.46 25.35 12.44
C THR A 107 -54.85 25.32 11.80
N ALA A 108 -55.51 24.17 11.77
CA ALA A 108 -56.93 24.08 11.40
C ALA A 108 -57.65 22.98 12.18
N ALA A 109 -58.63 23.40 12.98
CA ALA A 109 -59.61 22.49 13.56
C ALA A 109 -60.80 22.32 12.61
N LYS A 110 -61.23 21.06 12.45
CA LYS A 110 -62.58 20.53 12.16
C LYS A 110 -63.69 21.50 11.68
N GLY A 111 -64.26 21.18 10.51
CA GLY A 111 -65.57 21.61 10.01
C GLY A 111 -65.50 22.18 8.59
N LEU A 112 -66.46 22.08 7.67
CA LEU A 112 -67.64 21.23 7.41
C LEU A 112 -68.22 21.81 6.09
N GLU A 113 -68.62 20.95 5.15
CA GLU A 113 -69.54 21.20 4.01
C GLU A 113 -69.17 22.08 2.78
N ALA A 114 -69.33 21.41 1.62
CA ALA A 114 -70.06 21.79 0.41
C ALA A 114 -69.70 23.04 -0.44
N GLY A 115 -69.67 22.87 -1.78
CA GLY A 115 -70.03 24.00 -2.66
C GLY A 115 -69.46 24.18 -4.09
N ASN A 116 -69.45 23.15 -4.94
CA ASN A 116 -69.67 23.29 -6.41
C ASN A 116 -68.62 23.97 -7.34
N ALA A 117 -68.79 23.72 -8.65
CA ALA A 117 -68.23 24.37 -9.84
C ALA A 117 -66.79 24.02 -10.32
N ARG A 118 -66.60 24.14 -11.65
CA ARG A 118 -65.57 23.50 -12.52
C ARG A 118 -65.07 24.55 -13.56
N PRO A 119 -64.18 24.22 -14.52
CA PRO A 119 -62.73 24.44 -14.56
C PRO A 119 -62.29 25.57 -15.54
N VAL A 120 -61.03 25.52 -16.05
CA VAL A 120 -60.42 26.19 -17.24
C VAL A 120 -59.40 27.33 -16.92
N PRO A 121 -58.18 27.35 -17.50
CA PRO A 121 -57.27 26.23 -17.73
C PRO A 121 -55.80 26.52 -17.30
N GLU A 122 -55.01 25.45 -17.34
CA GLU A 122 -53.57 25.38 -17.56
C GLU A 122 -52.88 26.60 -18.23
N ASN A 123 -51.84 27.12 -17.57
CA ASN A 123 -50.64 27.56 -18.27
C ASN A 123 -49.41 27.29 -17.39
N ALA A 124 -48.55 26.41 -17.86
CA ALA A 124 -47.43 25.90 -17.09
C ALA A 124 -46.28 26.92 -17.04
N ASP A 125 -45.91 27.34 -15.84
CA ASP A 125 -44.61 27.94 -15.58
C ASP A 125 -44.13 27.50 -14.19
N ALA A 126 -43.76 26.21 -14.10
CA ALA A 126 -43.26 25.56 -12.89
C ALA A 126 -41.83 26.04 -12.57
N ARG A 127 -41.71 27.34 -12.28
CA ARG A 127 -40.50 27.98 -11.78
C ARG A 127 -40.13 27.28 -10.47
N HIS A 128 -39.09 26.46 -10.51
CA HIS A 128 -38.54 25.79 -9.34
C HIS A 128 -38.10 26.85 -8.32
N VAL A 129 -38.97 27.15 -7.37
CA VAL A 129 -38.61 27.90 -6.17
C VAL A 129 -37.81 26.93 -5.31
N ALA A 130 -36.49 26.97 -5.46
CA ALA A 130 -35.57 26.22 -4.62
C ALA A 130 -35.78 26.66 -3.16
N VAL A 131 -36.47 25.83 -2.39
CA VAL A 131 -36.74 26.08 -0.97
C VAL A 131 -35.41 26.09 -0.23
N ALA A 132 -35.06 27.21 0.39
CA ALA A 132 -33.84 27.34 1.17
C ALA A 132 -33.82 26.28 2.30
N PRO A 133 -32.65 25.70 2.63
CA PRO A 133 -32.55 24.70 3.69
C PRO A 133 -33.06 25.27 5.00
N SER A 134 -34.03 24.61 5.64
CA SER A 134 -34.51 25.06 6.95
C SER A 134 -33.37 24.93 7.96
N VAL A 135 -33.12 26.02 8.69
CA VAL A 135 -32.16 26.05 9.81
C VAL A 135 -32.49 24.96 10.83
N VAL A 136 -33.78 24.64 11.01
CA VAL A 136 -34.24 23.58 11.92
C VAL A 136 -33.76 22.20 11.45
N ASP A 137 -33.78 21.91 10.15
CA ASP A 137 -33.32 20.62 9.61
C ASP A 137 -31.80 20.46 9.73
N ALA A 138 -31.05 21.54 9.48
CA ALA A 138 -29.61 21.56 9.68
C ALA A 138 -29.25 21.25 11.16
N VAL A 139 -29.99 21.83 12.11
CA VAL A 139 -29.83 21.55 13.54
C VAL A 139 -30.30 20.13 13.91
N ILE A 140 -31.38 19.61 13.31
CA ILE A 140 -31.80 18.21 13.50
C ILE A 140 -30.68 17.26 13.03
N LEU A 141 -30.15 17.47 11.84
CA LEU A 141 -29.08 16.65 11.26
C LEU A 141 -27.78 16.73 12.09
N GLU A 142 -27.34 17.93 12.46
CA GLU A 142 -26.16 18.15 13.33
C GLU A 142 -26.31 17.40 14.66
N ARG A 143 -27.43 17.62 15.37
CA ARG A 143 -27.65 17.08 16.72
C ARG A 143 -27.89 15.58 16.70
N ALA A 144 -28.63 15.07 15.72
CA ALA A 144 -28.86 13.65 15.55
C ALA A 144 -27.57 12.91 15.17
N ALA A 145 -26.79 13.41 14.21
CA ALA A 145 -25.52 12.80 13.80
C ALA A 145 -24.52 12.77 14.96
N GLY A 146 -24.39 13.88 15.71
CA GLY A 146 -23.55 13.95 16.91
C GLY A 146 -23.97 12.98 18.00
N ALA A 147 -25.27 12.90 18.31
CA ALA A 147 -25.78 11.95 19.30
C ALA A 147 -25.64 10.48 18.86
N VAL A 148 -25.89 10.16 17.59
CA VAL A 148 -25.73 8.81 17.04
C VAL A 148 -24.26 8.40 17.10
N ARG A 149 -23.32 9.29 16.74
CA ARG A 149 -21.89 9.07 16.92
C ARG A 149 -21.55 8.73 18.38
N LEU A 150 -21.99 9.54 19.34
CA LEU A 150 -21.74 9.28 20.77
C LEU A 150 -22.28 7.93 21.25
N VAL A 151 -23.36 7.42 20.65
CA VAL A 151 -23.91 6.10 20.95
C VAL A 151 -23.14 4.98 20.23
N LEU A 152 -22.75 5.16 18.97
CA LEU A 152 -21.93 4.20 18.21
C LEU A 152 -20.50 4.08 18.77
N ASP A 153 -19.93 5.16 19.29
CA ASP A 153 -18.61 5.20 19.94
C ASP A 153 -18.65 4.64 21.38
N ARG A 154 -19.84 4.52 21.98
CA ARG A 154 -20.06 3.94 23.32
C ARG A 154 -20.47 2.46 23.28
N THR A 155 -21.36 2.09 22.36
CA THR A 155 -21.90 0.72 22.23
C THR A 155 -20.89 -0.25 21.63
N ARG A 156 -19.99 0.25 20.79
CA ARG A 156 -18.73 -0.41 20.48
C ARG A 156 -17.73 0.01 21.56
N GLY A 157 -17.25 -0.90 22.39
CA GLY A 157 -16.07 -0.69 23.25
C GLY A 157 -14.78 -0.62 22.43
N ARG A 158 -14.77 0.22 21.38
CA ARG A 158 -13.74 0.32 20.36
C ARG A 158 -13.37 1.79 20.24
N ALA A 159 -12.24 2.12 20.86
CA ALA A 159 -11.52 3.36 20.57
C ALA A 159 -11.26 3.48 19.05
N PRO A 160 -10.89 4.66 18.53
CA PRO A 160 -10.41 4.76 17.15
C PRO A 160 -9.39 3.64 16.87
N ALA A 161 -9.49 3.00 15.70
CA ALA A 161 -8.58 1.91 15.34
C ALA A 161 -7.10 2.36 15.28
N ASP A 162 -6.88 3.67 15.23
CA ASP A 162 -5.59 4.37 15.26
C ASP A 162 -5.49 5.33 16.47
N ASP A 163 -5.83 4.90 17.70
CA ASP A 163 -5.44 5.67 18.91
C ASP A 163 -3.90 5.67 19.03
N PRO A 164 -3.22 6.82 18.83
CA PRO A 164 -1.77 6.87 18.73
C PRO A 164 -1.10 6.46 20.04
N ALA A 165 -1.69 6.80 21.19
CA ALA A 165 -1.11 6.47 22.50
C ALA A 165 -1.14 4.95 22.76
N LEU A 166 -2.17 4.25 22.26
CA LEU A 166 -2.23 2.79 22.34
C LEU A 166 -1.24 2.13 21.37
N VAL A 167 -1.06 2.67 20.16
CA VAL A 167 -0.07 2.17 19.21
C VAL A 167 1.35 2.37 19.75
N GLU A 168 1.66 3.56 20.28
CA GLU A 168 2.95 3.85 20.94
C GLU A 168 3.19 2.93 22.14
N THR A 169 2.18 2.75 23.02
CA THR A 169 2.26 1.80 24.16
C THR A 169 2.53 0.37 23.70
N LEU A 170 1.90 -0.08 22.60
CA LEU A 170 2.06 -1.44 22.07
C LEU A 170 3.44 -1.69 21.45
N LEU A 171 4.06 -0.66 20.87
CA LEU A 171 5.37 -0.74 20.22
C LEU A 171 6.54 -0.46 21.17
N ASP A 172 6.27 0.08 22.36
CA ASP A 172 7.27 0.29 23.39
C ASP A 172 7.72 -1.03 24.03
N ALA A 173 9.01 -1.36 23.85
CA ALA A 173 9.65 -2.52 24.47
C ALA A 173 9.76 -2.39 25.99
N THR A 174 9.86 -1.16 26.51
CA THR A 174 10.03 -0.86 27.94
C THR A 174 8.72 -0.88 28.71
N ALA A 175 7.58 -0.71 28.02
CA ALA A 175 6.25 -0.83 28.61
C ALA A 175 6.02 -2.23 29.24
N PRO A 176 5.28 -2.34 30.36
CA PRO A 176 4.87 -3.62 30.91
C PRO A 176 4.04 -4.43 29.90
N GLU A 177 4.26 -5.73 29.83
CA GLU A 177 3.51 -6.61 28.89
C GLU A 177 1.99 -6.51 29.10
N GLN A 178 1.53 -6.37 30.34
CA GLN A 178 0.12 -6.17 30.67
C GLN A 178 -0.47 -4.88 30.07
N ALA A 179 0.34 -3.82 29.93
CA ALA A 179 -0.06 -2.58 29.28
C ALA A 179 -0.13 -2.76 27.75
N ARG A 180 0.85 -3.46 27.15
CA ARG A 180 0.82 -3.85 25.73
C ARG A 180 -0.40 -4.73 25.39
N LEU A 181 -0.70 -5.73 26.23
CA LEU A 181 -1.88 -6.58 26.11
C LEU A 181 -3.18 -5.77 26.14
N LEU A 182 -3.29 -4.81 27.06
CA LEU A 182 -4.45 -3.92 27.14
C LEU A 182 -4.56 -3.01 25.90
N ALA A 183 -3.44 -2.48 25.41
CA ALA A 183 -3.39 -1.66 24.20
C ALA A 183 -3.80 -2.46 22.95
N ALA A 184 -3.22 -3.64 22.72
CA ALA A 184 -3.58 -4.54 21.63
C ALA A 184 -5.07 -4.90 21.64
N ARG A 185 -5.62 -5.24 22.81
CA ARG A 185 -7.06 -5.54 22.97
C ARG A 185 -7.94 -4.33 22.68
N ARG A 186 -7.54 -3.11 23.06
CA ARG A 186 -8.29 -1.87 22.79
C ARG A 186 -8.24 -1.44 21.33
N LEU A 187 -7.12 -1.68 20.64
CA LEU A 187 -6.98 -1.53 19.18
C LEU A 187 -7.78 -2.61 18.42
N GLY A 188 -8.16 -3.70 19.09
CA GLY A 188 -8.91 -4.81 18.51
C GLY A 188 -8.06 -5.69 17.61
N LEU A 189 -6.76 -5.82 17.92
CA LEU A 189 -5.85 -6.76 17.27
C LEU A 189 -6.11 -8.18 17.81
N ASP A 190 -6.11 -9.17 16.92
CA ASP A 190 -6.10 -10.57 17.30
C ASP A 190 -4.71 -10.96 17.81
N LEU A 191 -4.62 -11.38 19.07
CA LEU A 191 -3.36 -11.75 19.73
C LEU A 191 -2.74 -13.04 19.15
N ALA A 192 -3.52 -13.87 18.46
CA ALA A 192 -3.03 -15.06 17.75
C ALA A 192 -2.54 -14.74 16.33
N ALA A 193 -2.95 -13.61 15.76
CA ALA A 193 -2.52 -13.17 14.44
C ALA A 193 -1.09 -12.61 14.47
N HIS A 194 -0.46 -12.60 13.29
CA HIS A 194 0.78 -11.86 13.09
C HIS A 194 0.49 -10.45 12.60
N ALA A 195 1.34 -9.50 13.00
CA ALA A 195 1.27 -8.10 12.63
C ALA A 195 2.65 -7.56 12.25
N ARG A 196 2.68 -6.46 11.50
CA ARG A 196 3.89 -5.71 11.13
C ARG A 196 3.77 -4.27 11.62
N ALA A 197 4.84 -3.74 12.19
CA ALA A 197 4.97 -2.32 12.48
C ALA A 197 5.44 -1.56 11.24
N LEU A 198 4.93 -0.34 11.07
CA LEU A 198 5.26 0.59 10.00
C LEU A 198 5.87 1.86 10.59
N ALA A 199 7.08 2.20 10.15
CA ALA A 199 7.83 3.41 10.52
C ALA A 199 7.90 4.38 9.33
N PRO A 200 6.89 5.25 9.13
CA PRO A 200 6.98 6.34 8.16
C PRO A 200 7.91 7.45 8.66
N LEU A 201 8.61 8.15 7.76
CA LEU A 201 9.54 9.23 8.13
C LEU A 201 8.85 10.42 8.84
N ASN A 202 7.76 10.91 8.24
CA ASN A 202 7.04 12.13 8.67
C ASN A 202 5.66 11.81 9.26
N GLY A 203 5.47 10.58 9.75
CA GLY A 203 4.18 10.07 10.19
C GLY A 203 4.22 9.41 11.57
N ARG A 204 3.04 9.06 12.08
CA ARG A 204 2.92 8.27 13.30
C ARG A 204 3.21 6.79 13.03
N PRO A 205 3.70 6.03 14.04
CA PRO A 205 3.75 4.58 13.93
C PRO A 205 2.38 4.01 13.56
N ARG A 206 2.36 2.97 12.72
CA ARG A 206 1.14 2.21 12.41
C ARG A 206 1.39 0.73 12.56
N VAL A 207 0.34 -0.03 12.87
CA VAL A 207 0.38 -1.49 12.90
C VAL A 207 -0.58 -1.99 11.82
N ILE A 208 -0.10 -2.85 10.93
CA ILE A 208 -0.94 -3.55 9.98
C ILE A 208 -0.97 -5.04 10.34
N PRO A 209 -2.10 -5.75 10.12
CA PRO A 209 -2.09 -7.20 10.10
C PRO A 209 -1.04 -7.67 9.10
N ALA A 210 -0.29 -8.71 9.44
CA ALA A 210 0.50 -9.44 8.46
C ALA A 210 -0.49 -10.22 7.59
N GLY A 211 -1.07 -9.55 6.61
CA GLY A 211 -1.97 -10.16 5.63
C GLY A 211 -1.28 -11.38 5.04
N ALA A 212 -2.02 -12.48 4.93
CA ALA A 212 -1.47 -13.74 4.44
C ALA A 212 -0.87 -13.51 3.04
N VAL A 213 0.45 -13.41 2.99
CA VAL A 213 1.20 -13.72 1.77
C VAL A 213 0.88 -15.18 1.52
N ALA A 214 0.01 -15.42 0.55
CA ALA A 214 -0.26 -16.76 0.08
C ALA A 214 1.06 -17.29 -0.47
N VAL A 215 1.76 -18.08 0.36
CA VAL A 215 2.74 -19.05 -0.13
C VAL A 215 2.00 -19.79 -1.25
N PRO A 216 2.46 -19.75 -2.50
CA PRO A 216 1.85 -20.54 -3.55
C PRO A 216 2.02 -21.99 -3.12
N GLN A 217 0.96 -22.61 -2.60
CA GLN A 217 0.97 -24.03 -2.30
C GLN A 217 1.28 -24.71 -3.62
N ALA A 218 2.43 -25.39 -3.66
CA ALA A 218 2.90 -26.04 -4.87
C ALA A 218 1.78 -26.94 -5.39
N ALA A 219 1.29 -26.64 -6.59
CA ALA A 219 0.18 -27.37 -7.18
C ALA A 219 0.53 -28.87 -7.17
N GLY A 220 -0.27 -29.64 -6.43
CA GLY A 220 0.01 -31.06 -6.22
C GLY A 220 0.11 -31.78 -7.55
N HIS A 221 1.09 -32.68 -7.67
CA HIS A 221 1.18 -33.58 -8.82
C HIS A 221 -0.06 -34.49 -8.82
N PRO A 222 -0.88 -34.51 -9.90
CA PRO A 222 -1.80 -35.61 -10.11
C PRO A 222 -1.01 -36.79 -10.68
N SER A 223 -0.65 -37.73 -9.81
CA SER A 223 -0.28 -39.08 -10.25
C SER A 223 -1.54 -39.80 -10.76
N ALA A 224 -1.49 -40.32 -11.99
CA ALA A 224 -2.50 -41.25 -12.49
C ALA A 224 -1.87 -42.20 -13.52
N GLU A 225 -1.55 -43.42 -13.06
CA GLU A 225 -1.70 -44.62 -13.88
C GLU A 225 -3.19 -44.75 -14.27
N GLY A 226 -3.62 -45.32 -15.39
CA GLY A 226 -2.89 -46.03 -16.43
C GLY A 226 -3.67 -47.30 -16.83
N THR A 227 -4.55 -47.22 -17.84
CA THR A 227 -5.19 -48.43 -18.41
C THR A 227 -5.59 -48.31 -19.89
N ASP A 228 -5.00 -49.21 -20.67
CA ASP A 228 -5.43 -49.85 -21.92
C ASP A 228 -5.81 -49.13 -23.25
N ARG A 229 -5.64 -49.92 -24.32
CA ARG A 229 -5.79 -49.69 -25.77
C ARG A 229 -7.11 -50.37 -26.29
N PRO A 230 -7.41 -50.60 -27.61
CA PRO A 230 -6.63 -50.37 -28.84
C PRO A 230 -7.36 -49.88 -30.12
N GLY A 231 -6.56 -49.63 -31.18
CA GLY A 231 -6.99 -49.56 -32.60
C GLY A 231 -7.51 -48.19 -33.04
N THR A 232 -7.38 -47.71 -34.28
CA THR A 232 -6.71 -48.11 -35.56
C THR A 232 -6.55 -46.79 -36.35
N GLY A 233 -5.60 -46.49 -37.24
CA GLY A 233 -4.65 -47.23 -38.07
C GLY A 233 -4.40 -46.37 -39.34
N LEU A 234 -3.25 -46.51 -40.03
CA LEU A 234 -2.91 -45.87 -41.33
C LEU A 234 -2.79 -44.32 -41.29
N THR A 235 -1.90 -43.61 -42.01
CA THR A 235 -0.96 -43.95 -43.10
C THR A 235 0.19 -42.92 -43.11
N GLY A 236 1.41 -43.29 -43.54
CA GLY A 236 2.42 -42.32 -44.03
C GLY A 236 2.38 -42.23 -45.57
N PRO A 237 3.43 -41.74 -46.28
CA PRO A 237 4.69 -41.15 -45.79
C PRO A 237 5.18 -39.93 -46.63
N ALA A 238 6.47 -39.56 -46.48
CA ALA A 238 7.32 -38.76 -47.40
C ALA A 238 7.00 -37.25 -47.54
N ALA A 239 7.90 -36.28 -47.44
CA ALA A 239 9.33 -36.15 -47.77
C ALA A 239 9.65 -36.17 -49.28
N VAL A 240 9.92 -34.99 -49.87
CA VAL A 240 10.78 -34.82 -51.06
C VAL A 240 11.32 -33.38 -51.10
N ARG A 241 12.49 -33.22 -51.70
CA ARG A 241 13.21 -31.94 -51.87
C ARG A 241 12.78 -31.28 -53.20
N THR A 242 13.22 -30.06 -53.47
CA THR A 242 14.18 -29.68 -54.56
C THR A 242 14.00 -28.19 -54.92
N THR A 243 15.13 -27.50 -55.11
CA THR A 243 15.33 -26.20 -55.81
C THR A 243 15.21 -26.39 -57.35
N PRO A 244 15.48 -25.45 -58.32
CA PRO A 244 16.25 -24.18 -58.27
C PRO A 244 15.63 -22.96 -59.02
N GLY A 245 16.44 -21.91 -59.25
CA GLY A 245 16.09 -20.60 -59.87
C GLY A 245 15.93 -20.61 -61.40
N PRO A 246 16.19 -19.50 -62.17
CA PRO A 246 17.42 -18.67 -62.07
C PRO A 246 17.33 -17.14 -62.42
N GLY A 247 18.50 -16.46 -62.42
CA GLY A 247 18.89 -15.29 -63.26
C GLY A 247 18.48 -13.89 -62.79
N ASP A 248 19.19 -12.78 -63.01
CA ASP A 248 20.56 -12.40 -63.45
C ASP A 248 20.83 -11.00 -62.81
N GLY A 249 22.02 -10.38 -62.69
CA GLY A 249 23.41 -10.70 -63.03
C GLY A 249 24.30 -9.43 -62.85
N VAL A 250 25.63 -9.60 -62.72
CA VAL A 250 26.74 -8.58 -62.70
C VAL A 250 26.70 -7.47 -61.61
N GLU A 251 27.80 -6.91 -61.08
CA GLU A 251 29.17 -6.66 -61.63
C GLU A 251 30.30 -6.65 -60.54
N GLU A 252 31.55 -6.49 -60.97
CA GLU A 252 32.84 -6.76 -60.27
C GLU A 252 33.62 -5.48 -59.79
N LEU A 253 34.83 -5.47 -59.18
CA LEU A 253 35.84 -6.52 -58.96
C LEU A 253 36.43 -6.61 -57.49
N PRO A 254 37.52 -5.92 -57.01
CA PRO A 254 38.43 -6.61 -56.08
C PRO A 254 38.92 -5.93 -54.78
N LEU A 255 39.41 -6.80 -53.87
CA LEU A 255 40.34 -6.52 -52.76
C LEU A 255 41.79 -6.40 -53.27
N PRO A 256 42.68 -5.74 -52.51
CA PRO A 256 43.82 -6.42 -51.85
C PRO A 256 44.17 -5.81 -50.48
N ALA A 257 45.03 -6.35 -49.60
CA ALA A 257 45.58 -7.68 -49.35
C ALA A 257 46.07 -7.72 -47.88
N ARG A 258 46.28 -8.90 -47.28
CA ARG A 258 46.86 -9.06 -45.92
C ARG A 258 48.31 -9.56 -46.00
N PRO A 259 49.28 -8.97 -45.28
CA PRO A 259 50.63 -9.52 -45.20
C PRO A 259 50.69 -10.74 -44.26
N ALA A 260 51.55 -11.69 -44.59
CA ALA A 260 51.84 -12.88 -43.79
C ALA A 260 52.99 -12.63 -42.80
N THR A 261 53.04 -13.43 -41.72
CA THR A 261 54.14 -13.43 -40.74
C THR A 261 54.92 -14.75 -40.84
N PRO A 262 56.26 -14.75 -40.92
CA PRO A 262 57.05 -15.96 -41.03
C PRO A 262 57.32 -16.64 -39.68
N ALA A 263 57.53 -17.95 -39.71
CA ALA A 263 57.98 -18.74 -38.56
C ALA A 263 59.51 -18.70 -38.39
N GLN A 264 60.00 -18.88 -37.16
CA GLN A 264 61.36 -19.39 -36.91
C GLN A 264 61.54 -19.99 -35.49
N THR A 265 61.92 -21.27 -35.47
CA THR A 265 63.00 -21.90 -34.67
C THR A 265 62.97 -21.90 -33.13
N ALA A 266 63.06 -23.11 -32.56
CA ALA A 266 63.31 -23.40 -31.13
C ALA A 266 64.82 -23.42 -30.80
N PRO A 267 65.21 -23.52 -29.51
CA PRO A 267 65.54 -24.85 -28.97
C PRO A 267 65.16 -25.11 -27.49
N ARG A 268 65.22 -26.39 -27.07
CA ARG A 268 65.11 -26.88 -25.67
C ARG A 268 66.49 -26.92 -24.99
N PRO A 269 66.56 -27.03 -23.65
CA PRO A 269 66.71 -28.34 -22.98
C PRO A 269 65.71 -28.48 -21.78
N ALA A 270 65.16 -29.65 -21.39
CA ALA A 270 65.76 -30.84 -20.74
C ALA A 270 66.54 -30.46 -19.45
N THR A 271 66.35 -31.02 -18.24
CA THR A 271 65.61 -32.20 -17.67
C THR A 271 65.67 -32.06 -16.12
N PRO A 272 65.28 -33.01 -15.24
CA PRO A 272 64.21 -34.02 -15.24
C PRO A 272 63.28 -33.96 -13.98
N VAL A 273 62.28 -34.84 -13.90
CA VAL A 273 61.45 -35.12 -12.70
C VAL A 273 61.92 -36.43 -12.05
N PRO A 274 61.96 -36.57 -10.70
CA PRO A 274 62.00 -37.86 -10.03
C PRO A 274 60.60 -38.37 -9.67
N THR A 275 60.37 -39.69 -9.81
CA THR A 275 59.08 -40.35 -9.60
C THR A 275 59.24 -41.58 -8.70
N ALA A 276 58.13 -42.06 -8.11
CA ALA A 276 57.92 -43.35 -7.45
C ALA A 276 58.27 -43.42 -5.94
N PRO A 277 57.68 -44.35 -5.15
CA PRO A 277 56.85 -45.50 -5.58
C PRO A 277 55.43 -45.62 -4.97
N ARG A 278 54.66 -46.55 -5.55
CA ARG A 278 53.40 -47.09 -5.00
C ARG A 278 53.71 -48.27 -4.07
N PRO A 279 52.87 -48.51 -3.06
CA PRO A 279 52.19 -49.80 -2.90
C PRO A 279 50.67 -49.59 -3.08
N GLY A 280 49.80 -50.58 -3.17
CA GLY A 280 49.90 -52.03 -3.06
C GLY A 280 48.44 -52.51 -2.95
N THR A 281 48.04 -53.55 -3.68
CA THR A 281 46.62 -53.87 -3.89
C THR A 281 45.96 -54.51 -2.66
N GLY A 282 44.81 -53.97 -2.25
CA GLY A 282 43.87 -54.62 -1.33
C GLY A 282 42.45 -54.43 -1.83
N SER A 283 41.82 -55.49 -2.32
CA SER A 283 40.45 -55.48 -2.86
C SER A 283 39.50 -56.17 -1.88
N THR A 284 38.49 -55.44 -1.41
CA THR A 284 37.30 -56.00 -0.76
C THR A 284 36.08 -55.21 -1.22
N ALA A 285 35.12 -55.90 -1.82
CA ALA A 285 33.92 -55.28 -2.41
C ALA A 285 32.82 -55.02 -1.36
N SER A 286 32.12 -53.89 -1.49
CA SER A 286 30.78 -53.63 -0.92
C SER A 286 30.16 -52.37 -1.57
N PRO A 287 28.83 -52.18 -1.50
CA PRO A 287 28.05 -51.91 -2.70
C PRO A 287 27.80 -50.43 -3.04
N ALA A 288 27.22 -50.23 -4.22
CA ALA A 288 26.94 -48.93 -4.84
C ALA A 288 26.06 -48.02 -3.98
N GLY A 289 26.65 -46.91 -3.51
CA GLY A 289 25.93 -45.71 -3.09
C GLY A 289 25.65 -44.83 -4.31
N VAL A 290 24.38 -44.64 -4.66
CA VAL A 290 23.96 -43.66 -5.67
C VAL A 290 24.16 -42.26 -5.09
N HIS A 291 25.23 -41.58 -5.47
CA HIS A 291 25.39 -40.16 -5.19
C HIS A 291 24.45 -39.36 -6.11
N PRO A 292 23.46 -38.62 -5.59
CA PRO A 292 22.77 -37.63 -6.40
C PRO A 292 23.75 -36.51 -6.74
N THR A 293 23.98 -36.29 -8.03
CA THR A 293 24.69 -35.12 -8.55
C THR A 293 24.05 -33.87 -7.95
N PRO A 294 24.82 -32.92 -7.38
CA PRO A 294 24.23 -31.66 -6.95
C PRO A 294 23.72 -30.93 -8.19
N ALA A 295 22.39 -30.92 -8.35
CA ALA A 295 21.75 -30.12 -9.38
C ALA A 295 22.24 -28.68 -9.21
N HIS A 296 22.67 -28.05 -10.31
CA HIS A 296 23.08 -26.65 -10.29
C HIS A 296 21.90 -25.79 -9.82
N LEU A 297 21.87 -25.48 -8.53
CA LEU A 297 21.15 -24.35 -7.98
C LEU A 297 21.76 -23.12 -8.65
N ARG A 298 21.14 -22.72 -9.78
CA ARG A 298 21.32 -21.38 -10.32
C ARG A 298 21.11 -20.43 -9.14
N PRO A 299 22.03 -19.51 -8.84
CA PRO A 299 21.68 -18.39 -8.00
C PRO A 299 20.59 -17.63 -8.75
N THR A 300 19.33 -17.82 -8.33
CA THR A 300 18.29 -16.85 -8.59
C THR A 300 18.74 -15.60 -7.86
N SER A 301 19.43 -14.72 -8.59
CA SER A 301 19.62 -13.35 -8.13
C SER A 301 18.26 -12.84 -7.71
N ALA A 302 18.09 -12.64 -6.41
CA ALA A 302 16.94 -11.95 -5.87
C ALA A 302 17.08 -10.48 -6.28
N THR A 303 16.76 -10.21 -7.55
CA THR A 303 16.51 -8.87 -8.01
C THR A 303 15.38 -8.35 -7.13
N LEU A 304 15.69 -7.39 -6.26
CA LEU A 304 14.69 -6.57 -5.58
C LEU A 304 13.99 -5.73 -6.66
N HIS A 305 13.13 -6.40 -7.43
CA HIS A 305 12.14 -5.73 -8.23
C HIS A 305 11.23 -5.04 -7.23
N PRO A 306 11.03 -3.71 -7.30
CA PRO A 306 10.12 -3.04 -6.39
C PRO A 306 8.76 -3.72 -6.54
N ALA A 307 8.28 -4.35 -5.46
CA ALA A 307 6.93 -4.89 -5.44
C ALA A 307 5.97 -3.74 -5.80
N PRO A 308 4.94 -3.99 -6.63
CA PRO A 308 3.95 -2.96 -6.91
C PRO A 308 3.44 -2.42 -5.57
N PRO A 309 3.39 -1.09 -5.36
CA PRO A 309 3.17 -0.51 -4.05
C PRO A 309 1.87 -1.07 -3.46
N ASP A 310 1.96 -1.81 -2.35
CA ASP A 310 0.76 -2.34 -1.69
C ASP A 310 -0.09 -1.12 -1.31
N PRO A 311 -1.34 -1.00 -1.84
CA PRO A 311 -2.19 0.18 -1.63
C PRO A 311 -2.58 0.40 -0.16
N ARG A 312 -2.18 -0.50 0.76
CA ARG A 312 -2.30 -0.34 2.21
C ARG A 312 -1.15 0.48 2.84
N LEU A 313 -0.02 0.64 2.15
CA LEU A 313 1.16 1.33 2.68
C LEU A 313 1.06 2.85 2.42
N PRO A 314 1.42 3.69 3.41
CA PRO A 314 1.48 5.14 3.21
C PRO A 314 2.56 5.52 2.19
N ALA A 315 2.31 6.55 1.40
CA ALA A 315 3.28 7.09 0.44
C ALA A 315 4.48 7.76 1.14
N GLY A 316 5.63 7.74 0.47
CA GLY A 316 6.89 8.32 0.94
C GLY A 316 7.80 7.33 1.67
N ARG A 317 8.80 7.84 2.38
CA ARG A 317 9.83 7.04 3.05
C ARG A 317 9.26 6.22 4.21
N LEU A 318 9.35 4.89 4.10
CA LEU A 318 8.68 3.92 4.96
C LEU A 318 9.56 2.70 5.26
N GLY A 319 9.85 2.47 6.54
CA GLY A 319 10.38 1.19 7.02
C GLY A 319 9.25 0.23 7.43
N VAL A 320 9.35 -1.03 7.03
CA VAL A 320 8.37 -2.09 7.35
C VAL A 320 9.06 -3.17 8.19
N GLY A 321 8.55 -3.44 9.38
CA GLY A 321 9.10 -4.43 10.31
C GLY A 321 8.71 -5.88 9.98
N PRO A 322 9.37 -6.88 10.60
CA PRO A 322 9.02 -8.30 10.50
C PRO A 322 7.56 -8.60 10.86
N ALA A 323 7.00 -9.64 10.23
CA ALA A 323 5.74 -10.22 10.67
C ALA A 323 5.99 -11.03 11.94
N VAL A 324 5.39 -10.61 13.04
CA VAL A 324 5.58 -11.20 14.37
C VAL A 324 4.24 -11.32 15.09
N PRO A 325 4.10 -12.19 16.11
CA PRO A 325 2.95 -12.17 17.01
C PRO A 325 2.73 -10.78 17.60
N VAL A 326 1.48 -10.39 17.88
CA VAL A 326 1.14 -9.01 18.32
C VAL A 326 1.95 -8.54 19.55
N LEU A 327 2.35 -9.44 20.45
CA LEU A 327 3.19 -9.09 21.62
C LEU A 327 4.66 -8.84 21.30
N GLU A 328 5.16 -9.37 20.17
CA GLU A 328 6.51 -9.10 19.66
C GLU A 328 6.57 -7.85 18.77
N LEU A 329 5.49 -7.08 18.64
CA LEU A 329 5.47 -5.84 17.86
C LEU A 329 6.58 -4.82 18.20
N PRO A 330 7.11 -4.71 19.44
CA PRO A 330 8.32 -3.91 19.71
C PRO A 330 9.56 -4.34 18.91
N ARG A 331 9.73 -5.64 18.63
CA ARG A 331 10.78 -6.17 17.75
C ARG A 331 10.51 -5.80 16.28
N SER A 332 9.24 -5.86 15.86
CA SER A 332 8.83 -5.36 14.54
C SER A 332 9.11 -3.87 14.39
N TRP A 333 8.82 -3.08 15.42
CA TRP A 333 9.06 -1.64 15.47
C TRP A 333 10.56 -1.29 15.38
N ALA A 334 11.40 -1.97 16.14
CA ALA A 334 12.85 -1.81 16.04
C ALA A 334 13.35 -2.11 14.61
N GLY A 335 12.90 -3.23 14.02
CA GLY A 335 13.20 -3.57 12.63
C GLY A 335 12.70 -2.53 11.62
N ALA A 336 11.47 -2.01 11.80
CA ALA A 336 10.90 -0.97 10.96
C ALA A 336 11.70 0.34 11.02
N ARG A 337 12.11 0.77 12.22
CA ARG A 337 12.96 1.96 12.40
C ARG A 337 14.35 1.78 11.78
N THR A 338 14.94 0.59 11.88
CA THR A 338 16.18 0.25 11.18
C THR A 338 15.98 0.32 9.66
N ALA A 339 14.93 -0.32 9.13
CA ALA A 339 14.60 -0.31 7.70
C ALA A 339 14.35 1.08 7.13
N LEU A 340 13.68 1.97 7.88
CA LEU A 340 13.45 3.35 7.48
C LEU A 340 14.77 4.09 7.16
N ARG A 341 15.87 3.80 7.87
CA ARG A 341 17.18 4.43 7.63
C ARG A 341 17.85 3.99 6.32
N PHE A 342 17.42 2.87 5.72
CA PHE A 342 17.87 2.43 4.40
C PHE A 342 17.05 3.04 3.24
N THR A 343 15.90 3.66 3.53
CA THR A 343 15.02 4.26 2.51
C THR A 343 15.63 5.50 1.87
N ALA A 344 15.36 5.71 0.58
CA ALA A 344 15.71 6.89 -0.18
C ALA A 344 14.48 7.76 -0.48
N GLU A 345 14.69 9.01 -0.87
CA GLU A 345 13.62 9.95 -1.27
C GLU A 345 13.06 9.67 -2.66
N ASP A 346 13.68 8.76 -3.43
CA ASP A 346 13.34 8.43 -4.82
C ASP A 346 13.45 9.65 -5.76
N THR A 347 14.50 10.45 -5.54
CA THR A 347 14.84 11.63 -6.36
C THR A 347 16.11 11.37 -7.18
N PRO A 348 16.39 12.13 -8.26
CA PRO A 348 17.64 11.98 -9.01
C PRO A 348 18.92 12.19 -8.17
N GLN A 349 18.82 12.95 -7.08
CA GLN A 349 19.88 13.25 -6.12
C GLN A 349 19.95 12.23 -4.98
N ASP A 350 18.84 11.58 -4.64
CA ASP A 350 18.74 10.47 -3.71
C ASP A 350 17.90 9.29 -4.26
N PRO A 351 18.44 8.55 -5.24
CA PRO A 351 17.76 7.42 -5.85
C PRO A 351 17.77 6.18 -4.95
N GLY A 352 16.66 5.46 -4.94
CA GLY A 352 16.53 4.15 -4.30
C GLY A 352 15.15 3.86 -3.72
N PRO A 353 14.99 2.74 -3.01
CA PRO A 353 13.69 2.31 -2.50
C PRO A 353 13.17 3.28 -1.42
N SER A 354 11.99 3.85 -1.65
CA SER A 354 11.25 4.63 -0.66
C SER A 354 10.62 3.74 0.42
N VAL A 355 10.27 2.50 0.09
CA VAL A 355 9.79 1.47 1.03
C VAL A 355 10.84 0.38 1.20
N VAL A 356 11.21 0.04 2.45
CA VAL A 356 12.18 -1.02 2.75
C VAL A 356 11.61 -1.98 3.80
N HIS A 357 11.69 -3.29 3.54
CA HIS A 357 11.33 -4.33 4.50
C HIS A 357 12.55 -4.79 5.30
N ALA A 358 12.42 -4.82 6.63
CA ALA A 358 13.47 -5.26 7.53
C ALA A 358 13.90 -6.72 7.28
N ASP A 359 12.95 -7.58 6.88
CA ASP A 359 13.18 -9.00 6.57
C ASP A 359 14.10 -9.21 5.37
N GLU A 360 14.13 -8.24 4.44
CA GLU A 360 14.89 -8.31 3.18
C GLU A 360 16.33 -7.78 3.32
N LEU A 361 16.63 -7.03 4.39
CA LEU A 361 17.97 -6.46 4.62
C LEU A 361 19.01 -7.52 4.98
N GLY A 362 18.60 -8.62 5.62
CA GLY A 362 19.51 -9.66 6.11
C GLY A 362 20.70 -9.09 6.89
N GLY A 363 21.92 -9.53 6.56
CA GLY A 363 23.15 -9.06 7.21
C GLY A 363 23.50 -7.58 6.96
N ILE A 364 22.91 -6.93 5.95
CA ILE A 364 23.18 -5.51 5.66
C ILE A 364 22.58 -4.61 6.75
N ALA A 365 21.54 -5.08 7.47
CA ALA A 365 20.96 -4.38 8.60
C ALA A 365 21.99 -4.00 9.69
N LEU A 366 23.04 -4.80 9.87
CA LEU A 366 24.11 -4.55 10.86
C LEU A 366 24.87 -3.24 10.62
N LEU A 367 24.88 -2.72 9.38
CA LEU A 367 25.48 -1.41 9.09
C LEU A 367 24.77 -0.26 9.81
N ALA A 368 23.48 -0.41 10.14
CA ALA A 368 22.72 0.62 10.83
C ALA A 368 23.18 0.81 12.29
N ASP A 369 23.69 -0.24 12.93
CA ASP A 369 24.23 -0.15 14.30
C ASP A 369 25.66 0.41 14.31
N LEU A 370 26.40 0.26 13.20
CA LEU A 370 27.77 0.75 13.03
C LEU A 370 27.85 2.22 12.58
N VAL A 371 26.94 2.66 11.72
CA VAL A 371 26.86 4.04 11.22
C VAL A 371 25.80 4.79 12.00
N ALA A 372 26.18 5.69 12.90
CA ALA A 372 25.23 6.49 13.67
C ALA A 372 24.68 7.68 12.83
N PRO A 373 23.43 8.11 13.05
CA PRO A 373 22.92 9.35 12.45
C PRO A 373 23.82 10.54 12.82
N GLY A 374 24.26 11.31 11.81
CA GLY A 374 25.18 12.44 12.02
C GLY A 374 26.63 12.07 12.34
N SER A 375 27.03 10.79 12.27
CA SER A 375 28.45 10.40 12.39
C SER A 375 29.29 10.96 11.23
N GLU A 376 30.59 11.17 11.44
CA GLU A 376 31.48 11.59 10.36
C GLU A 376 31.42 10.60 9.18
N PRO A 377 31.12 11.06 7.95
CA PRO A 377 30.99 10.18 6.80
C PRO A 377 32.33 9.52 6.43
N PRO A 378 32.34 8.20 6.16
CA PRO A 378 33.50 7.49 5.62
C PRO A 378 34.05 8.16 4.36
N GLU A 379 35.33 7.95 4.06
CA GLU A 379 36.00 8.54 2.89
C GLU A 379 35.24 8.28 1.59
N ASP A 380 34.76 7.06 1.38
CA ASP A 380 33.92 6.67 0.23
C ASP A 380 32.63 7.50 0.11
N VAL A 381 32.01 7.85 1.25
CA VAL A 381 30.81 8.68 1.29
C VAL A 381 31.17 10.15 1.02
N ARG A 382 32.28 10.65 1.58
CA ARG A 382 32.77 12.02 1.31
C ARG A 382 33.15 12.20 -0.16
N ALA A 383 33.79 11.22 -0.79
CA ALA A 383 34.09 11.23 -2.21
C ALA A 383 32.82 11.20 -3.06
N LEU A 384 31.84 10.37 -2.69
CA LEU A 384 30.54 10.29 -3.36
C LEU A 384 29.75 11.61 -3.31
N GLU A 385 29.66 12.27 -2.15
CA GLU A 385 29.00 13.56 -2.01
C GLU A 385 29.75 14.67 -2.76
N SER A 386 31.08 14.70 -2.69
CA SER A 386 31.91 15.68 -3.41
C SER A 386 31.76 15.54 -4.94
N ALA A 387 31.71 14.30 -5.42
CA ALA A 387 31.48 14.00 -6.83
C ALA A 387 30.04 14.34 -7.26
N ALA A 388 29.04 14.08 -6.40
CA ALA A 388 27.64 14.44 -6.65
C ALA A 388 27.41 15.96 -6.70
N ALA A 389 28.09 16.74 -5.85
CA ALA A 389 28.09 18.20 -5.91
C ALA A 389 28.72 18.74 -7.21
N THR A 390 29.71 18.02 -7.76
CA THR A 390 30.35 18.38 -9.03
C THR A 390 29.48 18.00 -10.24
N ALA A 391 28.78 16.87 -10.19
CA ALA A 391 28.04 16.28 -11.29
C ALA A 391 26.62 15.85 -10.87
N PRO A 392 25.58 16.68 -11.05
CA PRO A 392 24.22 16.39 -10.58
C PRO A 392 23.56 15.12 -11.17
N TRP A 393 24.04 14.61 -12.31
CA TRP A 393 23.59 13.36 -12.92
C TRP A 393 24.21 12.10 -12.29
N LEU A 394 25.22 12.27 -11.44
CA LEU A 394 26.04 11.20 -10.91
C LEU A 394 25.28 10.25 -9.96
N PRO A 395 24.47 10.72 -8.98
CA PRO A 395 23.82 9.81 -8.03
C PRO A 395 22.88 8.81 -8.72
N ALA A 396 21.99 9.27 -9.61
CA ALA A 396 21.14 8.43 -10.43
C ALA A 396 21.93 7.41 -11.26
N THR A 397 23.03 7.84 -11.90
CA THR A 397 23.88 6.97 -12.73
C THR A 397 24.58 5.89 -11.91
N LEU A 398 25.12 6.25 -10.75
CA LEU A 398 25.79 5.32 -9.84
C LEU A 398 24.81 4.35 -9.18
N HIS A 399 23.60 4.81 -8.84
CA HIS A 399 22.54 3.95 -8.33
C HIS A 399 22.16 2.87 -9.34
N ALA A 400 21.84 3.24 -10.59
CA ALA A 400 21.45 2.30 -11.63
C ALA A 400 22.54 1.24 -11.93
N VAL A 401 23.82 1.62 -11.80
CA VAL A 401 24.96 0.68 -11.94
C VAL A 401 25.15 -0.22 -10.71
N ALA A 402 24.67 0.21 -9.54
CA ALA A 402 24.69 -0.55 -8.29
C ALA A 402 23.43 -1.43 -8.09
N SER A 403 22.28 -1.04 -8.63
CA SER A 403 20.99 -1.75 -8.55
C SER A 403 20.87 -2.86 -9.61
N THR A 404 21.47 -2.67 -10.80
CA THR A 404 21.31 -3.60 -11.93
C THR A 404 22.47 -4.60 -12.10
N SER A 405 22.15 -5.72 -12.74
CA SER A 405 23.10 -6.77 -13.09
C SER A 405 23.99 -6.44 -14.29
N SER A 406 23.67 -5.42 -15.10
CA SER A 406 24.42 -5.10 -16.32
C SER A 406 24.35 -3.62 -16.71
N LEU A 407 25.40 -3.13 -17.37
CA LEU A 407 25.46 -1.74 -17.87
C LEU A 407 24.38 -1.43 -18.92
N ARG A 408 23.83 -2.44 -19.62
CA ARG A 408 22.69 -2.21 -20.53
C ARG A 408 21.39 -1.96 -19.75
N ALA A 409 21.18 -2.68 -18.65
CA ALA A 409 20.04 -2.46 -17.76
C ALA A 409 20.15 -1.08 -17.08
N ALA A 410 21.32 -0.73 -16.52
CA ALA A 410 21.57 0.60 -15.95
C ALA A 410 21.30 1.74 -16.94
N ALA A 411 21.72 1.58 -18.21
CA ALA A 411 21.48 2.58 -19.25
C ALA A 411 19.99 2.75 -19.57
N ALA A 412 19.23 1.65 -19.59
CA ALA A 412 17.78 1.68 -19.80
C ALA A 412 17.03 2.31 -18.61
N GLU A 413 17.45 2.00 -17.37
CA GLU A 413 16.86 2.53 -16.13
C GLU A 413 16.94 4.06 -16.06
N ILE A 414 18.08 4.66 -16.43
CA ILE A 414 18.26 6.12 -16.46
C ILE A 414 17.98 6.75 -17.83
N ASN A 415 17.40 5.98 -18.77
CA ASN A 415 17.04 6.39 -20.13
C ASN A 415 18.16 7.09 -20.92
N VAL A 416 19.34 6.45 -21.02
CA VAL A 416 20.48 6.93 -21.83
C VAL A 416 21.01 5.87 -22.78
N HIS A 417 21.72 6.30 -23.83
CA HIS A 417 22.47 5.38 -24.68
C HIS A 417 23.68 4.77 -23.94
N HIS A 418 24.04 3.55 -24.32
CA HIS A 418 25.13 2.81 -23.67
C HIS A 418 26.50 3.51 -23.77
N SER A 419 26.79 4.19 -24.88
CA SER A 419 28.00 5.02 -25.05
C SER A 419 28.06 6.14 -24.02
N THR A 420 26.98 6.92 -23.89
CA THR A 420 26.85 7.99 -22.89
C THR A 420 26.99 7.47 -21.47
N LEU A 421 26.48 6.27 -21.16
CA LEU A 421 26.73 5.64 -19.86
C LEU A 421 28.21 5.32 -19.64
N GLN A 422 28.92 4.79 -20.65
CA GLN A 422 30.35 4.50 -20.52
C GLN A 422 31.18 5.77 -20.28
N GLU A 423 30.88 6.87 -20.99
CA GLU A 423 31.52 8.17 -20.81
C GLU A 423 31.26 8.74 -19.39
N ARG A 424 29.99 8.71 -18.95
CA ARG A 424 29.62 9.08 -17.57
C ARG A 424 30.35 8.25 -16.53
N LEU A 425 30.53 6.95 -16.76
CA LEU A 425 31.25 6.07 -15.83
C LEU A 425 32.76 6.34 -15.83
N ALA A 426 33.38 6.63 -16.97
CA ALA A 426 34.79 7.04 -17.01
C ALA A 426 35.03 8.34 -16.22
N HIS A 427 34.11 9.32 -16.35
CA HIS A 427 34.15 10.55 -15.57
C HIS A 427 33.87 10.30 -14.07
N ALA A 428 32.91 9.42 -13.74
CA ALA A 428 32.62 9.02 -12.36
C ALA A 428 33.83 8.37 -11.67
N GLU A 429 34.52 7.44 -12.34
CA GLU A 429 35.73 6.79 -11.80
C GLU A 429 36.87 7.79 -11.55
N HIS A 430 36.97 8.85 -12.37
CA HIS A 430 37.92 9.94 -12.15
C HIS A 430 37.56 10.81 -10.94
N LEU A 431 36.29 11.16 -10.76
CA LEU A 431 35.83 11.95 -9.59
C LEU A 431 35.90 11.17 -8.28
N LEU A 432 35.59 9.87 -8.30
CA LEU A 432 35.58 9.02 -7.10
C LEU A 432 36.99 8.53 -6.72
N GLY A 433 37.89 8.36 -7.70
CA GLY A 433 39.23 7.80 -7.47
C GLY A 433 39.27 6.28 -7.33
N TRP A 434 38.18 5.56 -7.64
CA TRP A 434 38.15 4.09 -7.71
C TRP A 434 37.30 3.59 -8.89
N PRO A 435 37.61 2.40 -9.45
CA PRO A 435 36.82 1.84 -10.53
C PRO A 435 35.45 1.37 -10.02
N VAL A 436 34.36 1.77 -10.66
CA VAL A 436 32.98 1.33 -10.33
C VAL A 436 32.48 0.22 -11.26
N ARG A 437 33.25 -0.15 -12.29
CA ARG A 437 32.89 -1.24 -13.23
C ARG A 437 33.23 -2.64 -12.71
N THR A 438 34.26 -2.76 -11.86
CA THR A 438 34.70 -4.05 -11.29
C THR A 438 33.69 -4.59 -10.25
N PRO A 439 33.67 -5.91 -9.96
CA PRO A 439 32.79 -6.46 -8.93
C PRO A 439 33.05 -5.88 -7.53
N GLN A 440 34.33 -5.76 -7.16
CA GLN A 440 34.75 -5.14 -5.89
C GLN A 440 34.38 -3.65 -5.83
N GLY A 441 34.54 -2.93 -6.95
CA GLY A 441 34.15 -1.52 -7.09
C GLY A 441 32.65 -1.29 -6.93
N ARG A 442 31.83 -2.17 -7.51
CA ARG A 442 30.36 -2.15 -7.32
C ARG A 442 29.94 -2.46 -5.89
N LEU A 443 30.58 -3.42 -5.23
CA LEU A 443 30.33 -3.70 -3.81
C LEU A 443 30.70 -2.48 -2.94
N ARG A 444 31.86 -1.86 -3.17
CA ARG A 444 32.27 -0.62 -2.49
C ARG A 444 31.24 0.50 -2.71
N LEU A 445 30.76 0.67 -3.94
CA LEU A 445 29.73 1.66 -4.28
C LEU A 445 28.37 1.37 -3.61
N GLN A 446 27.93 0.11 -3.58
CA GLN A 446 26.71 -0.30 -2.88
C GLN A 446 26.79 0.01 -1.37
N LEU A 447 27.93 -0.28 -0.75
CA LEU A 447 28.19 0.05 0.65
C LEU A 447 28.22 1.57 0.87
N ALA A 448 28.92 2.33 0.03
CA ALA A 448 28.98 3.80 0.12
C ALA A 448 27.59 4.44 0.00
N LEU A 449 26.79 4.04 -1.00
CA LEU A 449 25.39 4.49 -1.16
C LEU A 449 24.51 4.14 0.05
N THR A 450 24.79 3.00 0.70
CA THR A 450 24.05 2.55 1.89
C THR A 450 24.45 3.33 3.13
N MET A 451 25.75 3.49 3.39
CA MET A 451 26.27 4.30 4.50
C MET A 451 25.86 5.78 4.36
N ARG A 452 25.80 6.32 3.12
CA ARG A 452 25.27 7.66 2.82
C ARG A 452 23.84 7.85 3.33
N ARG A 453 22.97 6.84 3.20
CA ARG A 453 21.58 6.90 3.72
C ARG A 453 21.54 6.75 5.24
N LEU A 454 22.35 5.83 5.79
CA LEU A 454 22.41 5.56 7.24
C LEU A 454 22.97 6.70 8.08
N ALA A 455 23.91 7.47 7.54
CA ALA A 455 24.56 8.59 8.22
C ALA A 455 23.67 9.86 8.30
N ARG A 456 22.51 9.87 7.65
CA ARG A 456 21.57 11.00 7.71
C ARG A 456 20.97 11.13 9.12
N PRO A 457 20.69 12.38 9.56
CA PRO A 457 19.97 12.64 10.80
C PRO A 457 18.52 12.10 10.76
#